data_AF-A0A5N6W0V3-F1
#
_entry.id   AF-A0A5N6W0V3-F1
#
_cell.length_a   1.000
_cell.length_b   1.000
_cell.length_c   1.000
_cell.angle_alpha   90.00
_cell.angle_beta   90.00
_cell.angle_gamma   90.00
#
_symmetry.space_group_name_H-M   'P 1'
#
loop_
_entity.id
_entity.type
_entity.pdbx_description
1 polymer ?
#
loop_
_entity_poly.entity_id
_entity_poly.type
_entity_poly.pdbx_seq_one_letter_code
_entity_poly.pdbx_strand_id
1 'polypeptide(L)'
;MGDAALAPKEHLLITFMRDLAPDQLEEIKTKFPGLEVSSVTLKRGEDIPSELARKASYIVTFTNLPKPEDAENIKFIHFLSAGLDHAIQHPIFKETAIPLTSSSGVHAPPIAEWTVMNWLVHTRKYAYMYEGQKKHEWRDSNSGYFQGVHDQVGKRVGILGYGSIGRQIGRVSHALGMKVYAYTASPRPTPSSRHDNGFIVPNTGDKEGTIPVSWHHGTDKASIREFLALGLDHLVISLPLTPQTTHLLGAEEFALLAASQGSKGAKPYLTNISRGKVLDQEALIGALKSGDLSGAALDVTDPEPLPAGHPLWDAPNVQISPHVSSSGVEYFPRSLDIVKENVGRIKRGEELLNVYKRGKGY
;
A
#
# COMPACT_ATOMS: atom_id res chain seq x y z
N MET A 1 -47.16 28.37 -10.11
CA MET A 1 -46.04 27.42 -10.31
C MET A 1 -45.05 27.73 -9.20
N GLY A 2 -44.95 26.87 -8.20
CA GLY A 2 -44.09 27.14 -7.04
C GLY A 2 -42.62 27.07 -7.46
N ASP A 3 -41.86 28.08 -7.10
CA ASP A 3 -40.40 28.02 -7.06
C ASP A 3 -40.02 26.85 -6.17
N ALA A 4 -39.61 25.73 -6.78
CA ALA A 4 -38.84 24.74 -6.09
C ALA A 4 -37.52 25.42 -5.71
N ALA A 5 -37.38 25.81 -4.45
CA ALA A 5 -36.11 26.28 -3.91
C ALA A 5 -35.04 25.27 -4.35
N LEU A 6 -34.12 25.71 -5.21
CA LEU A 6 -32.98 24.91 -5.63
C LEU A 6 -32.33 24.39 -4.34
N ALA A 7 -32.29 23.06 -4.17
CA ALA A 7 -31.61 22.46 -3.03
C ALA A 7 -30.21 23.08 -2.92
N PRO A 8 -29.75 23.45 -1.71
CA PRO A 8 -28.46 24.09 -1.54
C PRO A 8 -27.38 23.25 -2.22
N LYS A 9 -26.53 23.91 -3.01
CA LYS A 9 -25.47 23.24 -3.78
C LYS A 9 -24.54 22.54 -2.79
N GLU A 10 -24.43 21.21 -2.90
CA GLU A 10 -23.53 20.43 -2.05
C GLU A 10 -22.09 20.91 -2.20
N HIS A 11 -21.33 20.84 -1.11
CA HIS A 11 -19.98 21.42 -1.02
C HIS A 11 -18.92 20.34 -0.83
N LEU A 12 -17.90 20.33 -1.69
CA LEU A 12 -16.68 19.54 -1.58
C LEU A 12 -15.56 20.41 -1.01
N LEU A 13 -15.17 20.12 0.23
CA LEU A 13 -14.04 20.77 0.90
C LEU A 13 -12.79 19.90 0.76
N ILE A 14 -11.70 20.48 0.26
CA ILE A 14 -10.40 19.81 0.15
C ILE A 14 -9.43 20.44 1.13
N THR A 15 -8.94 19.66 2.08
CA THR A 15 -7.88 20.10 2.98
C THR A 15 -6.53 19.60 2.47
N PHE A 16 -5.53 20.45 2.43
CA PHE A 16 -4.20 20.08 1.94
C PHE A 16 -3.09 20.77 2.75
N MET A 17 -1.87 20.24 2.69
CA MET A 17 -0.72 20.80 3.43
C MET A 17 -0.02 21.96 2.70
N ARG A 18 -0.48 22.27 1.48
CA ARG A 18 -0.03 23.37 0.64
C ARG A 18 -1.20 23.90 -0.17
N ASP A 19 -1.07 25.10 -0.70
CA ASP A 19 -2.06 25.61 -1.63
C ASP A 19 -2.12 24.74 -2.90
N LEU A 20 -3.34 24.50 -3.37
CA LEU A 20 -3.57 23.96 -4.71
C LEU A 20 -3.38 25.10 -5.70
N ALA A 21 -2.57 24.85 -6.74
CA ALA A 21 -2.41 25.84 -7.79
C ALA A 21 -3.76 26.06 -8.53
N PRO A 22 -4.00 27.25 -9.12
CA PRO A 22 -5.29 27.58 -9.72
C PRO A 22 -5.77 26.59 -10.78
N ASP A 23 -4.86 26.09 -11.60
CA ASP A 23 -5.09 25.04 -12.60
C ASP A 23 -5.58 23.73 -11.95
N GLN A 24 -4.94 23.29 -10.87
CA GLN A 24 -5.38 22.11 -10.11
C GLN A 24 -6.80 22.29 -9.57
N LEU A 25 -7.13 23.48 -9.05
CA LEU A 25 -8.47 23.75 -8.52
C LEU A 25 -9.54 23.78 -9.63
N GLU A 26 -9.23 24.34 -10.80
CA GLU A 26 -10.13 24.34 -11.95
C GLU A 26 -10.35 22.93 -12.53
N GLU A 27 -9.32 22.08 -12.55
CA GLU A 27 -9.46 20.66 -12.92
C GLU A 27 -10.42 19.93 -11.97
N ILE A 28 -10.33 20.21 -10.66
CA ILE A 28 -11.23 19.63 -9.66
C ILE A 28 -12.66 20.13 -9.89
N LYS A 29 -12.87 21.45 -10.06
CA LYS A 29 -14.20 22.00 -10.37
C LYS A 29 -14.81 21.36 -11.61
N THR A 30 -14.01 21.14 -12.64
CA THR A 30 -14.42 20.45 -13.88
C THR A 30 -14.80 18.99 -13.62
N LYS A 31 -14.12 18.30 -12.70
CA LYS A 31 -14.45 16.92 -12.28
C LYS A 31 -15.76 16.85 -11.48
N PHE A 32 -16.13 17.92 -10.79
CA PHE A 32 -17.31 18.01 -9.90
C PHE A 32 -18.25 19.18 -10.27
N PRO A 33 -18.81 19.25 -11.50
CA PRO A 33 -19.55 20.43 -11.97
C PRO A 33 -20.82 20.75 -11.16
N GLY A 34 -21.40 19.72 -10.52
CA GLY A 34 -22.59 19.86 -9.66
C GLY A 34 -22.30 20.29 -8.22
N LEU A 35 -21.04 20.42 -7.82
CA LEU A 35 -20.66 20.77 -6.45
C LEU A 35 -20.10 22.20 -6.38
N GLU A 36 -20.25 22.85 -5.24
CA GLU A 36 -19.34 23.93 -4.85
C GLU A 36 -18.03 23.28 -4.40
N VAL A 37 -16.88 23.79 -4.87
CA VAL A 37 -15.56 23.25 -4.51
C VAL A 37 -14.73 24.35 -3.87
N SER A 38 -14.17 24.06 -2.70
CA SER A 38 -13.17 24.92 -2.05
C SER A 38 -12.00 24.10 -1.52
N SER A 39 -10.88 24.78 -1.30
CA SER A 39 -9.71 24.20 -0.65
C SER A 39 -9.22 25.07 0.49
N VAL A 40 -8.67 24.45 1.52
CA VAL A 40 -8.04 25.13 2.65
C VAL A 40 -6.68 24.50 2.95
N THR A 41 -5.68 25.35 3.17
CA THR A 41 -4.34 24.92 3.57
C THR A 41 -4.28 24.83 5.09
N LEU A 42 -3.98 23.64 5.61
CA LEU A 42 -3.90 23.36 7.04
C LEU A 42 -2.61 22.62 7.37
N LYS A 43 -2.10 22.83 8.58
CA LYS A 43 -0.99 22.02 9.07
C LYS A 43 -1.47 20.59 9.35
N ARG A 44 -0.54 19.65 9.32
CA ARG A 44 -0.85 18.23 9.61
C ARG A 44 -1.51 18.10 10.98
N GLY A 45 -2.69 17.48 11.03
CA GLY A 45 -3.45 17.22 12.26
C GLY A 45 -4.20 18.41 12.85
N GLU A 46 -4.19 19.57 12.17
CA GLU A 46 -5.01 20.72 12.58
C GLU A 46 -6.51 20.46 12.31
N ASP A 47 -7.38 20.91 13.22
CA ASP A 47 -8.83 20.79 13.06
C ASP A 47 -9.32 21.61 11.86
N ILE A 48 -10.33 21.09 11.16
CA ILE A 48 -11.02 21.87 10.14
C ILE A 48 -11.85 22.96 10.81
N PRO A 49 -11.75 24.24 10.41
CA PRO A 49 -12.55 25.33 10.97
C PRO A 49 -14.05 25.03 10.91
N SER A 50 -14.76 25.27 12.02
CA SER A 50 -16.19 24.93 12.18
C SER A 50 -17.08 25.46 11.06
N GLU A 51 -16.86 26.70 10.61
CA GLU A 51 -17.62 27.31 9.50
C GLU A 51 -17.45 26.53 8.18
N LEU A 52 -16.25 26.04 7.89
CA LEU A 52 -15.98 25.25 6.70
C LEU A 52 -16.57 23.84 6.83
N ALA A 53 -16.42 23.23 8.01
CA ALA A 53 -16.94 21.90 8.32
C ALA A 53 -18.47 21.84 8.20
N ARG A 54 -19.19 22.80 8.82
CA ARG A 54 -20.66 22.89 8.77
C ARG A 54 -21.19 23.10 7.36
N LYS A 55 -20.44 23.79 6.51
CA LYS A 55 -20.80 23.97 5.09
C LYS A 55 -20.54 22.72 4.24
N ALA A 56 -19.57 21.89 4.61
CA ALA A 56 -19.14 20.76 3.80
C ALA A 56 -20.17 19.63 3.74
N SER A 57 -20.45 19.15 2.52
CA SER A 57 -21.16 17.89 2.28
C SER A 57 -20.19 16.72 2.13
N TYR A 58 -18.99 17.01 1.64
CA TYR A 58 -17.92 16.04 1.40
C TYR A 58 -16.59 16.64 1.83
N ILE A 59 -15.74 15.86 2.49
CA ILE A 59 -14.38 16.28 2.86
C ILE A 59 -13.36 15.35 2.21
N VAL A 60 -12.31 15.91 1.62
CA VAL A 60 -11.13 15.20 1.11
C VAL A 60 -9.90 15.67 1.89
N THR A 61 -9.19 14.73 2.53
CA THR A 61 -8.11 15.09 3.46
C THR A 61 -7.00 14.04 3.54
N PHE A 62 -5.81 14.44 3.98
CA PHE A 62 -4.80 13.50 4.48
C PHE A 62 -4.95 13.22 5.98
N THR A 63 -5.16 14.25 6.79
CA THR A 63 -5.08 14.17 8.26
C THR A 63 -6.04 15.06 9.02
N ASN A 64 -6.65 16.04 8.36
CA ASN A 64 -7.43 17.09 9.01
C ASN A 64 -8.89 16.64 9.10
N LEU A 65 -9.45 16.69 10.29
CA LEU A 65 -10.82 16.27 10.55
C LEU A 65 -11.60 17.40 11.25
N PRO A 66 -12.92 17.45 11.05
CA PRO A 66 -13.76 18.39 11.78
C PRO A 66 -14.03 17.86 13.18
N LYS A 67 -14.48 18.75 14.07
CA LYS A 67 -15.09 18.33 15.34
C LYS A 67 -16.41 17.61 15.08
N PRO A 68 -16.78 16.57 15.86
CA PRO A 68 -18.02 15.84 15.67
C PRO A 68 -19.27 16.73 15.64
N GLU A 69 -19.34 17.75 16.49
CA GLU A 69 -20.46 18.70 16.55
C GLU A 69 -20.62 19.59 15.31
N ASP A 70 -19.59 19.69 14.46
CA ASP A 70 -19.61 20.48 13.23
C ASP A 70 -19.87 19.63 11.98
N ALA A 71 -20.10 18.32 12.14
CA ALA A 71 -20.08 17.34 11.06
C ALA A 71 -21.48 16.90 10.55
N GLU A 72 -22.55 17.59 10.96
CA GLU A 72 -23.94 17.19 10.70
C GLU A 72 -24.31 17.06 9.21
N ASN A 73 -23.72 17.90 8.35
CA ASN A 73 -24.01 17.92 6.92
C ASN A 73 -23.11 17.00 6.08
N ILE A 74 -22.13 16.35 6.71
CA ILE A 74 -21.09 15.58 6.01
C ILE A 74 -21.62 14.19 5.65
N LYS A 75 -21.65 13.91 4.35
CA LYS A 75 -22.09 12.63 3.78
C LYS A 75 -21.00 11.57 3.77
N PHE A 76 -19.75 11.97 3.54
CA PHE A 76 -18.57 11.13 3.77
C PHE A 76 -17.29 11.97 3.88
N ILE A 77 -16.27 11.37 4.51
CA ILE A 77 -14.90 11.90 4.54
C ILE A 77 -14.00 10.92 3.79
N HIS A 78 -13.24 11.43 2.82
CA HIS A 78 -12.29 10.66 2.03
C HIS A 78 -10.87 10.99 2.44
N PHE A 79 -10.13 9.95 2.80
CA PHE A 79 -8.72 10.03 3.09
C PHE A 79 -7.93 9.78 1.81
N LEU A 80 -7.04 10.72 1.50
CA LEU A 80 -6.13 10.61 0.37
C LEU A 80 -5.18 9.43 0.54
N SER A 81 -4.86 9.00 1.77
CA SER A 81 -4.08 7.78 2.05
C SER A 81 -4.87 6.48 1.87
N ALA A 82 -4.18 5.36 1.63
CA ALA A 82 -4.80 4.03 1.65
C ALA A 82 -5.08 3.52 3.08
N GLY A 83 -4.14 3.73 4.01
CA GLY A 83 -4.25 3.38 5.42
C GLY A 83 -4.78 4.56 6.25
N LEU A 84 -5.49 4.24 7.34
CA LEU A 84 -6.13 5.20 8.24
C LEU A 84 -5.59 5.12 9.68
N ASP A 85 -4.51 4.35 9.90
CA ASP A 85 -3.94 4.05 11.22
C ASP A 85 -3.59 5.31 12.04
N HIS A 86 -3.21 6.40 11.38
CA HIS A 86 -2.91 7.69 12.02
C HIS A 86 -4.14 8.43 12.57
N ALA A 87 -5.35 8.09 12.09
CA ALA A 87 -6.57 8.85 12.37
C ALA A 87 -7.58 8.09 13.25
N ILE A 88 -7.39 6.77 13.47
CA ILE A 88 -8.36 5.90 14.18
C ILE A 88 -8.71 6.35 15.60
N GLN A 89 -7.85 7.15 16.24
CA GLN A 89 -8.09 7.64 17.60
C GLN A 89 -8.99 8.88 17.66
N HIS A 90 -9.21 9.54 16.52
CA HIS A 90 -9.97 10.78 16.43
C HIS A 90 -11.46 10.58 16.74
N PRO A 91 -12.13 11.54 17.43
CA PRO A 91 -13.56 11.47 17.76
C PRO A 91 -14.47 11.11 16.58
N ILE A 92 -14.23 11.65 15.38
CA ILE A 92 -14.96 11.28 14.15
C ILE A 92 -15.03 9.76 13.91
N PHE A 93 -13.97 9.00 14.19
CA PHE A 93 -13.97 7.54 14.03
C PHE A 93 -14.83 6.84 15.09
N LYS A 94 -14.84 7.38 16.31
CA LYS A 94 -15.41 6.74 17.51
C LYS A 94 -16.85 7.14 17.78
N GLU A 95 -17.22 8.38 17.49
CA GLU A 95 -18.43 9.04 17.97
C GLU A 95 -19.44 9.32 16.85
N THR A 96 -19.04 9.16 15.58
CA THR A 96 -19.93 9.41 14.44
C THR A 96 -20.16 8.17 13.59
N ALA A 97 -21.31 8.14 12.91
CA ALA A 97 -21.63 7.13 11.89
C ALA A 97 -21.17 7.54 10.48
N ILE A 98 -20.48 8.68 10.34
CA ILE A 98 -20.06 9.21 9.04
C ILE A 98 -19.23 8.16 8.30
N PRO A 99 -19.57 7.84 7.04
CA PRO A 99 -18.74 6.98 6.21
C PRO A 99 -17.35 7.58 6.01
N LEU A 100 -16.32 6.79 6.29
CA LEU A 100 -14.93 7.15 6.06
C LEU A 100 -14.43 6.26 4.92
N THR A 101 -13.87 6.87 3.88
CA THR A 101 -13.37 6.16 2.70
C THR A 101 -11.89 6.46 2.49
N SER A 102 -11.18 5.61 1.75
CA SER A 102 -9.74 5.77 1.50
C SER A 102 -9.39 5.66 0.02
N SER A 103 -8.17 6.08 -0.34
CA SER A 103 -7.61 5.87 -1.68
C SER A 103 -7.08 4.45 -1.92
N SER A 104 -7.56 3.45 -1.18
CA SER A 104 -7.17 2.06 -1.43
C SER A 104 -7.35 1.71 -2.92
N GLY A 105 -6.35 1.05 -3.51
CA GLY A 105 -6.35 0.69 -4.93
C GLY A 105 -5.66 1.66 -5.88
N VAL A 106 -5.58 2.97 -5.59
CA VAL A 106 -4.93 3.93 -6.52
C VAL A 106 -3.42 3.77 -6.61
N HIS A 107 -2.82 3.27 -5.53
CA HIS A 107 -1.38 3.12 -5.33
C HIS A 107 -0.80 1.83 -5.89
N ALA A 108 -1.67 0.89 -6.29
CA ALA A 108 -1.24 -0.45 -6.69
C ALA A 108 -0.21 -0.43 -7.84
N PRO A 109 -0.33 0.42 -8.89
CA PRO A 109 0.65 0.46 -9.97
C PRO A 109 2.06 0.90 -9.54
N PRO A 110 2.30 2.10 -8.97
CA PRO A 110 3.66 2.54 -8.62
C PRO A 110 4.32 1.65 -7.55
N ILE A 111 3.54 1.12 -6.59
CA ILE A 111 4.09 0.20 -5.57
C ILE A 111 4.56 -1.11 -6.22
N ALA A 112 3.83 -1.62 -7.21
CA ALA A 112 4.25 -2.82 -7.93
C ALA A 112 5.48 -2.58 -8.80
N GLU A 113 5.57 -1.42 -9.45
CA GLU A 113 6.77 -1.00 -10.17
C GLU A 113 7.97 -0.95 -9.22
N TRP A 114 7.85 -0.30 -8.07
CA TRP A 114 8.90 -0.22 -7.07
C TRP A 114 9.31 -1.61 -6.53
N THR A 115 8.33 -2.47 -6.24
CA THR A 115 8.55 -3.84 -5.73
C THR A 115 9.32 -4.68 -6.74
N VAL A 116 8.86 -4.70 -7.99
CA VAL A 116 9.47 -5.51 -9.05
C VAL A 116 10.82 -4.93 -9.48
N MET A 117 10.96 -3.61 -9.50
CA MET A 117 12.25 -2.95 -9.74
C MET A 117 13.30 -3.41 -8.74
N ASN A 118 13.03 -3.33 -7.43
CA ASN A 118 14.01 -3.72 -6.42
C ASN A 118 14.33 -5.21 -6.46
N TRP A 119 13.33 -6.06 -6.72
CA TRP A 119 13.55 -7.48 -6.97
C TRP A 119 14.48 -7.74 -8.16
N LEU A 120 14.30 -7.03 -9.28
CA LEU A 120 15.17 -7.14 -10.45
C LEU A 120 16.56 -6.55 -10.20
N VAL A 121 16.66 -5.42 -9.49
CA VAL A 121 17.94 -4.82 -9.06
C VAL A 121 18.77 -5.83 -8.27
N HIS A 122 18.12 -6.55 -7.35
CA HIS A 122 18.76 -7.60 -6.57
C HIS A 122 19.14 -8.81 -7.44
N THR A 123 18.17 -9.44 -8.09
CA THR A 123 18.37 -10.71 -8.82
C THR A 123 19.24 -10.60 -10.07
N ARG A 124 19.30 -9.42 -10.67
CA ARG A 124 20.17 -9.12 -11.82
C ARG A 124 21.45 -8.40 -11.41
N LYS A 125 21.69 -8.23 -10.10
CA LYS A 125 22.89 -7.60 -9.53
C LYS A 125 23.18 -6.22 -10.14
N TYR A 126 22.14 -5.41 -10.34
CA TYR A 126 22.27 -4.10 -10.97
C TYR A 126 23.22 -3.18 -10.18
N ALA A 127 23.10 -3.12 -8.85
CA ALA A 127 23.97 -2.29 -8.01
C ALA A 127 25.46 -2.67 -8.17
N TYR A 128 25.75 -3.98 -8.24
CA TYR A 128 27.11 -4.45 -8.49
C TYR A 128 27.63 -4.00 -9.86
N MET A 129 26.82 -4.07 -10.92
CA MET A 129 27.23 -3.57 -12.24
C MET A 129 27.43 -2.05 -12.24
N TYR A 130 26.52 -1.31 -11.59
CA TYR A 130 26.57 0.14 -11.51
C TYR A 130 27.83 0.64 -10.80
N GLU A 131 28.25 -0.02 -9.71
CA GLU A 131 29.52 0.31 -9.05
C GLU A 131 30.76 -0.02 -9.89
N GLY A 132 30.71 -1.09 -10.70
CA GLY A 132 31.75 -1.36 -11.69
C GLY A 132 31.84 -0.26 -12.74
N GLN A 133 30.69 0.16 -13.28
CA GLN A 133 30.61 1.26 -14.22
C GLN A 133 31.20 2.56 -13.65
N LYS A 134 30.87 2.94 -12.41
CA LYS A 134 31.43 4.13 -11.74
C LYS A 134 32.96 4.07 -11.60
N LYS A 135 33.52 2.88 -11.49
CA LYS A 135 34.97 2.63 -11.39
C LYS A 135 35.64 2.38 -12.75
N HIS A 136 34.88 2.43 -13.84
CA HIS A 136 35.32 2.05 -15.19
C HIS A 136 35.88 0.60 -15.24
N GLU A 137 35.32 -0.30 -14.43
CA GLU A 137 35.70 -1.71 -14.36
C GLU A 137 34.77 -2.57 -15.23
N TRP A 138 35.33 -3.27 -16.22
CA TRP A 138 34.62 -4.31 -16.95
C TRP A 138 34.56 -5.59 -16.12
N ARG A 139 33.41 -5.86 -15.49
CA ARG A 139 33.20 -7.02 -14.61
C ARG A 139 32.66 -8.21 -15.41
N ASP A 140 33.57 -9.07 -15.87
CA ASP A 140 33.27 -10.23 -16.72
C ASP A 140 32.94 -11.50 -15.92
N SER A 141 32.99 -12.67 -16.56
CA SER A 141 32.70 -13.95 -15.91
C SER A 141 33.64 -14.33 -14.77
N ASN A 142 34.85 -13.78 -14.74
CA ASN A 142 35.83 -14.02 -13.68
C ASN A 142 35.56 -13.15 -12.44
N SER A 143 34.69 -12.13 -12.56
CA SER A 143 34.33 -11.23 -11.46
C SER A 143 33.28 -11.79 -10.49
N GLY A 144 32.78 -13.01 -10.73
CA GLY A 144 31.72 -13.64 -9.92
C GLY A 144 30.30 -13.11 -10.23
N TYR A 145 30.15 -12.23 -11.24
CA TYR A 145 28.85 -11.68 -11.64
C TYR A 145 27.82 -12.77 -11.94
N PHE A 146 28.15 -13.74 -12.80
CA PHE A 146 27.20 -14.77 -13.24
C PHE A 146 26.81 -15.78 -12.16
N GLN A 147 27.56 -15.88 -11.06
CA GLN A 147 27.21 -16.77 -9.95
C GLN A 147 25.96 -16.22 -9.24
N GLY A 148 24.83 -16.90 -9.33
CA GLY A 148 23.59 -16.49 -8.66
C GLY A 148 22.74 -15.47 -9.41
N VAL A 149 22.98 -15.23 -10.70
CA VAL A 149 22.05 -14.50 -11.57
C VAL A 149 21.09 -15.48 -12.21
N HIS A 150 19.79 -15.27 -12.01
CA HIS A 150 18.74 -16.15 -12.51
C HIS A 150 17.61 -15.31 -13.11
N ASP A 151 16.99 -15.81 -14.18
CA ASP A 151 15.69 -15.26 -14.62
C ASP A 151 14.59 -15.56 -13.59
N GLN A 152 13.36 -15.12 -13.85
CA GLN A 152 12.26 -15.24 -12.90
C GLN A 152 11.30 -16.40 -13.21
N VAL A 153 11.54 -17.14 -14.29
CA VAL A 153 10.60 -18.15 -14.77
C VAL A 153 10.53 -19.30 -13.76
N GLY A 154 9.32 -19.62 -13.31
CA GLY A 154 9.06 -20.71 -12.37
C GLY A 154 9.39 -20.40 -10.91
N LYS A 155 10.03 -19.26 -10.61
CA LYS A 155 10.25 -18.79 -9.23
C LYS A 155 8.93 -18.51 -8.51
N ARG A 156 8.97 -18.54 -7.17
CA ARG A 156 7.80 -18.40 -6.29
C ARG A 156 7.81 -17.04 -5.62
N VAL A 157 6.77 -16.24 -5.88
CA VAL A 157 6.50 -15.02 -5.10
C VAL A 157 5.36 -15.30 -4.14
N GLY A 158 5.62 -15.10 -2.85
CA GLY A 158 4.60 -15.16 -1.81
C GLY A 158 4.21 -13.76 -1.38
N ILE A 159 2.91 -13.46 -1.42
CA ILE A 159 2.38 -12.13 -1.14
C ILE A 159 1.51 -12.19 0.12
N LEU A 160 2.08 -11.72 1.24
CA LEU A 160 1.38 -11.53 2.51
C LEU A 160 0.50 -10.30 2.43
N GLY A 161 -0.80 -10.51 2.18
CA GLY A 161 -1.78 -9.43 2.02
C GLY A 161 -2.19 -9.24 0.56
N TYR A 162 -2.93 -10.19 0.00
CA TYR A 162 -3.39 -10.17 -1.40
C TYR A 162 -4.61 -9.25 -1.65
N GLY A 163 -4.50 -7.99 -1.23
CA GLY A 163 -5.40 -6.88 -1.57
C GLY A 163 -5.04 -6.20 -2.90
N SER A 164 -5.51 -4.98 -3.15
CA SER A 164 -5.31 -4.31 -4.45
C SER A 164 -3.82 -4.13 -4.83
N ILE A 165 -2.96 -3.79 -3.86
CA ILE A 165 -1.49 -3.72 -4.08
C ILE A 165 -0.93 -5.10 -4.40
N GLY A 166 -1.19 -6.09 -3.55
CA GLY A 166 -0.70 -7.46 -3.73
C GLY A 166 -1.15 -8.10 -5.04
N ARG A 167 -2.38 -7.80 -5.50
CA ARG A 167 -2.91 -8.25 -6.80
C ARG A 167 -2.14 -7.68 -7.97
N GLN A 168 -1.82 -6.38 -7.94
CA GLN A 168 -1.02 -5.77 -9.01
C GLN A 168 0.42 -6.28 -9.01
N ILE A 169 1.03 -6.48 -7.84
CA ILE A 169 2.34 -7.13 -7.72
C ILE A 169 2.27 -8.54 -8.31
N GLY A 170 1.26 -9.33 -7.93
CA GLY A 170 1.04 -10.67 -8.47
C GLY A 170 0.89 -10.67 -9.99
N ARG A 171 0.16 -9.72 -10.57
CA ARG A 171 0.03 -9.56 -12.03
C ARG A 171 1.37 -9.33 -12.71
N VAL A 172 2.19 -8.41 -12.20
CA VAL A 172 3.49 -8.10 -12.81
C VAL A 172 4.47 -9.27 -12.61
N SER A 173 4.52 -9.89 -11.44
CA SER A 173 5.33 -11.08 -11.19
C SER A 173 4.92 -12.26 -12.08
N HIS A 174 3.63 -12.47 -12.30
CA HIS A 174 3.13 -13.50 -13.21
C HIS A 174 3.55 -13.23 -14.66
N ALA A 175 3.52 -11.97 -15.11
CA ALA A 175 4.02 -11.58 -16.42
C ALA A 175 5.54 -11.85 -16.60
N LEU A 176 6.31 -11.87 -15.51
CA LEU A 176 7.72 -12.31 -15.50
C LEU A 176 7.90 -13.83 -15.47
N GLY A 177 6.81 -14.62 -15.49
CA GLY A 177 6.83 -16.08 -15.45
C GLY A 177 6.88 -16.69 -14.04
N MET A 178 6.68 -15.89 -12.98
CA MET A 178 6.68 -16.38 -11.60
C MET A 178 5.34 -17.05 -11.23
N LYS A 179 5.41 -17.98 -10.27
CA LYS A 179 4.25 -18.57 -9.59
C LYS A 179 3.87 -17.70 -8.40
N VAL A 180 2.63 -17.23 -8.38
CA VAL A 180 2.11 -16.33 -7.34
C VAL A 180 1.38 -17.12 -6.26
N TYR A 181 1.76 -16.93 -5.00
CA TYR A 181 1.12 -17.52 -3.82
C TYR A 181 0.49 -16.40 -3.01
N ALA A 182 -0.83 -16.43 -2.87
CA ALA A 182 -1.59 -15.38 -2.19
C ALA A 182 -1.86 -15.76 -0.74
N TYR A 183 -1.67 -14.82 0.18
CA TYR A 183 -2.08 -14.97 1.58
C TYR A 183 -3.06 -13.86 1.97
N THR A 184 -4.13 -14.24 2.68
CA THR A 184 -5.19 -13.33 3.12
C THR A 184 -5.64 -13.65 4.54
N ALA A 185 -6.26 -12.69 5.25
CA ALA A 185 -6.74 -12.96 6.62
C ALA A 185 -7.89 -13.99 6.67
N SER A 186 -8.74 -14.03 5.65
CA SER A 186 -9.94 -14.89 5.60
C SER A 186 -9.87 -15.82 4.39
N PRO A 187 -10.43 -17.05 4.48
CA PRO A 187 -10.39 -18.01 3.38
C PRO A 187 -11.05 -17.48 2.11
N ARG A 188 -10.51 -17.89 0.95
CA ARG A 188 -10.98 -17.51 -0.39
C ARG A 188 -11.27 -18.74 -1.27
N PRO A 189 -12.18 -19.64 -0.87
CA PRO A 189 -12.35 -20.95 -1.50
C PRO A 189 -13.01 -20.89 -2.88
N THR A 190 -13.82 -19.85 -3.16
CA THR A 190 -14.60 -19.74 -4.41
C THR A 190 -14.16 -18.56 -5.28
N PRO A 191 -14.41 -18.57 -6.61
CA PRO A 191 -14.13 -17.42 -7.48
C PRO A 191 -14.78 -16.12 -6.98
N SER A 192 -16.04 -16.17 -6.57
CA SER A 192 -16.74 -15.01 -6.01
C SER A 192 -16.05 -14.47 -4.75
N SER A 193 -15.56 -15.34 -3.87
CA SER A 193 -14.80 -14.89 -2.69
C SER A 193 -13.47 -14.24 -3.06
N ARG A 194 -12.86 -14.58 -4.21
CA ARG A 194 -11.59 -14.04 -4.70
C ARG A 194 -11.75 -12.76 -5.50
N HIS A 195 -12.96 -12.40 -5.90
CA HIS A 195 -13.23 -11.18 -6.65
C HIS A 195 -12.91 -9.94 -5.81
N ASP A 196 -12.18 -8.97 -6.38
CA ASP A 196 -11.91 -7.67 -5.78
C ASP A 196 -13.02 -6.67 -6.12
N ASN A 197 -13.65 -6.12 -5.09
CA ASN A 197 -14.74 -5.15 -5.20
C ASN A 197 -14.27 -3.71 -4.95
N GLY A 198 -12.98 -3.51 -4.66
CA GLY A 198 -12.40 -2.19 -4.45
C GLY A 198 -12.23 -1.40 -5.75
N PHE A 199 -11.73 -0.18 -5.61
CA PHE A 199 -11.28 0.59 -6.78
C PHE A 199 -10.05 -0.06 -7.41
N ILE A 200 -10.05 -0.23 -8.73
CA ILE A 200 -8.94 -0.81 -9.49
C ILE A 200 -8.60 0.14 -10.63
N VAL A 201 -7.32 0.53 -10.72
CA VAL A 201 -6.84 1.32 -11.86
C VAL A 201 -7.00 0.48 -13.14
N PRO A 202 -7.57 1.03 -14.23
CA PRO A 202 -7.78 0.26 -15.46
C PRO A 202 -6.54 -0.48 -15.95
N ASN A 203 -6.71 -1.71 -16.43
CA ASN A 203 -5.64 -2.61 -16.93
C ASN A 203 -4.64 -3.08 -15.87
N THR A 204 -4.96 -2.94 -14.58
CA THR A 204 -4.10 -3.36 -13.46
C THR A 204 -4.85 -4.30 -12.52
N GLY A 205 -4.11 -4.88 -11.57
CA GLY A 205 -4.64 -5.80 -10.57
C GLY A 205 -4.96 -7.18 -11.11
N ASP A 206 -5.67 -7.95 -10.29
CA ASP A 206 -6.17 -9.28 -10.58
C ASP A 206 -7.60 -9.34 -10.07
N LYS A 207 -8.52 -8.66 -10.77
CA LYS A 207 -9.89 -8.46 -10.30
C LYS A 207 -10.58 -9.78 -9.96
N GLU A 208 -10.42 -10.80 -10.82
CA GLU A 208 -11.05 -12.10 -10.67
C GLU A 208 -10.30 -13.04 -9.70
N GLY A 209 -9.08 -12.68 -9.29
CA GLY A 209 -8.28 -13.50 -8.37
C GLY A 209 -7.81 -14.81 -9.01
N THR A 210 -7.54 -14.80 -10.31
CA THR A 210 -7.19 -15.99 -11.10
C THR A 210 -5.69 -16.23 -11.19
N ILE A 211 -4.86 -15.26 -10.81
CA ILE A 211 -3.41 -15.33 -10.98
C ILE A 211 -2.73 -16.25 -9.95
N PRO A 212 -3.11 -16.24 -8.65
CA PRO A 212 -2.45 -17.10 -7.67
C PRO A 212 -2.62 -18.59 -7.98
N VAL A 213 -1.52 -19.33 -7.94
CA VAL A 213 -1.52 -20.80 -8.07
C VAL A 213 -2.06 -21.48 -6.82
N SER A 214 -2.03 -20.79 -5.67
CA SER A 214 -2.69 -21.21 -4.44
C SER A 214 -3.03 -20.02 -3.55
N TRP A 215 -4.06 -20.22 -2.73
CA TRP A 215 -4.58 -19.25 -1.77
C TRP A 215 -4.44 -19.81 -0.36
N HIS A 216 -3.78 -19.04 0.49
CA HIS A 216 -3.51 -19.35 1.89
C HIS A 216 -4.20 -18.31 2.78
N HIS A 217 -4.49 -18.69 4.02
CA HIS A 217 -5.17 -17.78 4.92
C HIS A 217 -4.92 -18.08 6.39
N GLY A 218 -5.18 -17.09 7.24
CA GLY A 218 -5.11 -17.20 8.69
C GLY A 218 -4.63 -15.89 9.32
N THR A 219 -4.85 -15.76 10.63
CA THR A 219 -4.39 -14.60 11.41
C THR A 219 -3.43 -15.00 12.53
N ASP A 220 -3.21 -16.30 12.74
CA ASP A 220 -2.27 -16.83 13.72
C ASP A 220 -0.90 -17.10 13.09
N LYS A 221 0.11 -17.25 13.97
CA LYS A 221 1.48 -17.53 13.54
C LYS A 221 1.64 -18.87 12.83
N ALA A 222 0.82 -19.88 13.14
CA ALA A 222 0.97 -21.20 12.54
C ALA A 222 0.64 -21.15 11.04
N SER A 223 -0.51 -20.57 10.67
CA SER A 223 -0.88 -20.38 9.26
C SER A 223 0.15 -19.56 8.47
N ILE A 224 0.75 -18.54 9.10
CA ILE A 224 1.80 -17.74 8.46
C ILE A 224 3.06 -18.57 8.24
N ARG A 225 3.48 -19.35 9.24
CA ARG A 225 4.65 -20.23 9.13
C ARG A 225 4.46 -21.29 8.04
N GLU A 226 3.28 -21.88 7.93
CA GLU A 226 2.94 -22.79 6.83
C GLU A 226 3.10 -22.13 5.46
N PHE A 227 2.67 -20.87 5.33
CA PHE A 227 2.84 -20.10 4.10
C PHE A 227 4.31 -19.78 3.80
N LEU A 228 5.10 -19.40 4.81
CA LEU A 228 6.54 -19.15 4.66
C LEU A 228 7.30 -20.43 4.27
N ALA A 229 6.78 -21.59 4.65
CA ALA A 229 7.38 -22.90 4.35
C ALA A 229 7.22 -23.35 2.88
N LEU A 230 6.60 -22.54 2.03
CA LEU A 230 6.37 -22.86 0.61
C LEU A 230 7.61 -22.71 -0.28
N GLY A 231 8.78 -22.41 0.29
CA GLY A 231 10.02 -22.22 -0.47
C GLY A 231 9.96 -20.99 -1.38
N LEU A 232 9.57 -19.85 -0.83
CA LEU A 232 9.37 -18.60 -1.57
C LEU A 232 10.72 -17.95 -1.94
N ASP A 233 10.95 -17.66 -3.22
CA ASP A 233 12.13 -16.91 -3.67
C ASP A 233 12.02 -15.43 -3.31
N HIS A 234 10.80 -14.90 -3.36
CA HIS A 234 10.48 -13.50 -3.05
C HIS A 234 9.27 -13.45 -2.11
N LEU A 235 9.46 -12.95 -0.90
CA LEU A 235 8.38 -12.65 0.05
C LEU A 235 8.04 -11.17 -0.01
N VAL A 236 6.80 -10.85 -0.35
CA VAL A 236 6.27 -9.47 -0.38
C VAL A 236 5.27 -9.29 0.74
N ILE A 237 5.43 -8.21 1.52
CA ILE A 237 4.57 -7.87 2.65
C ILE A 237 3.76 -6.61 2.30
N SER A 238 2.45 -6.79 2.26
CA SER A 238 1.44 -5.78 1.94
C SER A 238 0.25 -5.83 2.91
N LEU A 239 0.52 -6.15 4.18
CA LEU A 239 -0.46 -6.24 5.26
C LEU A 239 -0.76 -4.86 5.88
N PRO A 240 -1.99 -4.58 6.37
CA PRO A 240 -2.20 -3.44 7.25
C PRO A 240 -1.48 -3.66 8.60
N LEU A 241 -1.09 -2.57 9.28
CA LEU A 241 -0.60 -2.64 10.64
C LEU A 241 -1.76 -2.66 11.63
N THR A 242 -1.79 -3.69 12.45
CA THR A 242 -2.78 -3.98 13.48
C THR A 242 -2.06 -4.57 14.69
N PRO A 243 -2.70 -4.69 15.87
CA PRO A 243 -2.10 -5.42 16.98
C PRO A 243 -1.65 -6.84 16.61
N GLN A 244 -2.39 -7.52 15.72
CA GLN A 244 -2.10 -8.89 15.28
C GLN A 244 -0.95 -8.98 14.25
N THR A 245 -0.67 -7.89 13.52
CA THR A 245 0.39 -7.85 12.50
C THR A 245 1.64 -7.13 12.98
N THR A 246 1.66 -6.58 14.20
CA THR A 246 2.86 -6.00 14.82
C THR A 246 3.89 -7.09 15.11
N HIS A 247 5.11 -6.93 14.62
CA HIS A 247 6.23 -7.87 14.73
C HIS A 247 5.83 -9.30 14.35
N LEU A 248 5.04 -9.41 13.29
CA LEU A 248 4.53 -10.68 12.77
C LEU A 248 5.66 -11.59 12.29
N LEU A 249 6.66 -10.98 11.64
CA LEU A 249 7.84 -11.66 11.13
C LEU A 249 9.06 -11.26 11.95
N GLY A 250 9.61 -12.21 12.70
CA GLY A 250 10.86 -12.07 13.42
C GLY A 250 11.86 -13.17 13.06
N ALA A 251 12.83 -13.39 13.94
CA ALA A 251 13.97 -14.28 13.68
C ALA A 251 13.54 -15.71 13.31
N GLU A 252 12.55 -16.27 14.00
CA GLU A 252 12.03 -17.62 13.72
C GLU A 252 11.38 -17.71 12.33
N GLU A 253 10.61 -16.69 11.95
CA GLU A 253 9.96 -16.64 10.64
C GLU A 253 10.97 -16.48 9.49
N PHE A 254 12.04 -15.68 9.68
CA PHE A 254 13.11 -15.54 8.69
C PHE A 254 13.94 -16.83 8.56
N ALA A 255 14.29 -17.47 9.68
CA ALA A 255 14.99 -18.75 9.67
C ALA A 255 14.16 -19.83 8.96
N LEU A 256 12.84 -19.88 9.22
CA LEU A 256 11.94 -20.82 8.54
C LEU A 256 11.88 -20.58 7.04
N LEU A 257 11.74 -19.31 6.62
CA LEU A 257 11.74 -18.94 5.20
C LEU A 257 13.05 -19.37 4.52
N ALA A 258 14.19 -19.18 5.19
CA ALA A 258 15.51 -19.56 4.70
C ALA A 258 15.73 -21.08 4.64
N ALA A 259 15.21 -21.83 5.62
CA ALA A 259 15.31 -23.29 5.70
C ALA A 259 14.40 -24.01 4.70
N SER A 260 13.34 -23.34 4.26
CA SER A 260 12.37 -23.88 3.29
C SER A 260 12.84 -23.81 1.84
N GLN A 261 14.00 -23.18 1.61
CA GLN A 261 14.69 -23.26 0.33
C GLN A 261 15.40 -24.61 0.19
N GLY A 262 15.31 -25.21 -1.00
CA GLY A 262 16.08 -26.41 -1.30
C GLY A 262 17.59 -26.12 -1.27
N SER A 263 18.42 -27.16 -1.12
CA SER A 263 19.89 -27.04 -1.07
C SER A 263 20.55 -26.42 -2.32
N LYS A 264 19.79 -26.25 -3.40
CA LYS A 264 20.21 -25.60 -4.65
C LYS A 264 19.49 -24.28 -4.94
N GLY A 265 18.57 -23.87 -4.06
CA GLY A 265 17.78 -22.64 -4.19
C GLY A 265 18.57 -21.41 -3.74
N ALA A 266 18.29 -20.27 -4.37
CA ALA A 266 18.77 -18.99 -3.86
C ALA A 266 18.09 -18.68 -2.52
N LYS A 267 18.82 -18.00 -1.62
CA LYS A 267 18.22 -17.54 -0.36
C LYS A 267 17.11 -16.52 -0.63
N PRO A 268 16.01 -16.55 0.13
CA PRO A 268 14.83 -15.72 -0.11
C PRO A 268 15.16 -14.23 -0.06
N TYR A 269 14.43 -13.43 -0.83
CA TYR A 269 14.46 -11.97 -0.78
C TYR A 269 13.16 -11.44 -0.19
N LEU A 270 13.27 -10.41 0.64
CA LEU A 270 12.12 -9.81 1.32
C LEU A 270 11.79 -8.43 0.75
N THR A 271 10.51 -8.10 0.61
CA THR A 271 10.08 -6.74 0.29
C THR A 271 8.97 -6.31 1.24
N ASN A 272 9.18 -5.21 1.96
CA ASN A 272 8.17 -4.60 2.80
C ASN A 272 7.75 -3.24 2.25
N ILE A 273 6.50 -3.16 1.80
CA ILE A 273 5.84 -1.93 1.32
C ILE A 273 4.63 -1.57 2.20
N SER A 274 4.57 -2.13 3.42
CA SER A 274 3.42 -2.03 4.32
C SER A 274 3.62 -0.99 5.44
N ARG A 275 4.08 -1.43 6.62
CA ARG A 275 4.56 -0.63 7.74
C ARG A 275 5.81 -1.29 8.32
N GLY A 276 6.76 -0.50 8.83
CA GLY A 276 7.99 -1.03 9.41
C GLY A 276 7.73 -2.02 10.55
N LYS A 277 6.80 -1.67 11.44
CA LYS A 277 6.37 -2.47 12.61
C LYS A 277 5.75 -3.82 12.30
N VAL A 278 5.54 -4.19 11.03
CA VAL A 278 5.14 -5.57 10.70
C VAL A 278 6.31 -6.54 10.89
N LEU A 279 7.54 -6.03 10.81
CA LEU A 279 8.78 -6.77 11.01
C LEU A 279 9.38 -6.45 12.37
N ASP A 280 10.05 -7.43 12.98
CA ASP A 280 11.13 -7.14 13.91
C ASP A 280 12.36 -6.73 13.09
N GLN A 281 12.71 -5.43 13.14
CA GLN A 281 13.76 -4.86 12.31
C GLN A 281 15.17 -5.32 12.74
N GLU A 282 15.39 -5.60 14.02
CA GLU A 282 16.68 -6.12 14.49
C GLU A 282 16.86 -7.57 14.02
N ALA A 283 15.80 -8.37 14.07
CA ALA A 283 15.80 -9.71 13.50
C ALA A 283 16.07 -9.69 11.99
N LEU A 284 15.51 -8.71 11.26
CA LEU A 284 15.78 -8.54 9.83
C LEU A 284 17.26 -8.27 9.57
N ILE A 285 17.88 -7.35 10.32
CA ILE A 285 19.31 -7.06 10.22
C ILE A 285 20.14 -8.33 10.49
N GLY A 286 19.77 -9.11 11.51
CA GLY A 286 20.40 -10.40 11.81
C GLY A 286 20.30 -11.41 10.66
N ALA A 287 19.12 -11.53 10.05
CA ALA A 287 18.88 -12.44 8.92
C ALA A 287 19.65 -12.03 7.65
N LEU A 288 19.81 -10.72 7.41
CA LEU A 288 20.65 -10.21 6.31
C LEU A 288 22.13 -10.49 6.56
N LYS A 289 22.63 -10.25 7.78
CA LYS A 289 24.03 -10.48 8.15
C LYS A 289 24.44 -11.96 8.12
N SER A 290 23.53 -12.85 8.53
CA SER A 290 23.76 -14.31 8.50
C SER A 290 23.61 -14.92 7.12
N GLY A 291 22.97 -14.23 6.18
CA GLY A 291 22.66 -14.73 4.84
C GLY A 291 21.43 -15.64 4.79
N ASP A 292 20.61 -15.67 5.84
CA ASP A 292 19.29 -16.31 5.81
C ASP A 292 18.37 -15.64 4.79
N LEU A 293 18.50 -14.32 4.64
CA LEU A 293 17.94 -13.56 3.54
C LEU A 293 19.05 -13.15 2.58
N SER A 294 18.81 -13.28 1.27
CA SER A 294 19.76 -12.80 0.26
C SER A 294 19.80 -11.27 0.17
N GLY A 295 18.72 -10.60 0.56
CA GLY A 295 18.58 -9.15 0.58
C GLY A 295 17.17 -8.74 0.98
N ALA A 296 16.93 -7.43 1.08
CA ALA A 296 15.61 -6.89 1.33
C ALA A 296 15.39 -5.53 0.66
N ALA A 297 14.15 -5.24 0.26
CA ALA A 297 13.69 -3.90 -0.11
C ALA A 297 12.71 -3.39 0.94
N LEU A 298 12.96 -2.20 1.48
CA LEU A 298 12.15 -1.57 2.53
C LEU A 298 11.76 -0.17 2.08
N ASP A 299 10.47 0.03 1.79
CA ASP A 299 9.94 1.38 1.65
C ASP A 299 9.48 1.95 3.01
N VAL A 300 9.44 1.10 4.03
CA VAL A 300 8.96 1.42 5.38
C VAL A 300 9.93 0.84 6.41
N THR A 301 10.11 1.56 7.51
CA THR A 301 11.08 1.22 8.57
C THR A 301 10.48 1.47 9.95
N ASP A 302 11.11 0.99 11.02
CA ASP A 302 10.77 1.36 12.38
C ASP A 302 12.04 1.73 13.16
N PRO A 303 12.23 2.98 13.60
CA PRO A 303 11.30 4.11 13.47
C PRO A 303 11.27 4.75 12.07
N GLU A 304 10.27 5.61 11.83
CA GLU A 304 10.13 6.47 10.66
C GLU A 304 10.03 7.95 11.09
N PRO A 305 10.87 8.87 10.56
CA PRO A 305 11.98 8.64 9.62
C PRO A 305 13.11 7.79 10.22
N LEU A 306 13.82 7.03 9.38
CA LEU A 306 14.96 6.22 9.81
C LEU A 306 16.14 7.13 10.23
N PRO A 307 16.65 7.05 11.47
CA PRO A 307 17.76 7.88 11.93
C PRO A 307 19.03 7.65 11.11
N ALA A 308 19.83 8.70 10.88
CA ALA A 308 21.03 8.62 10.05
C ALA A 308 22.08 7.62 10.57
N GLY A 309 22.16 7.39 11.88
CA GLY A 309 23.08 6.42 12.51
C GLY A 309 22.48 5.02 12.71
N HIS A 310 21.32 4.72 12.12
CA HIS A 310 20.66 3.43 12.33
C HIS A 310 21.41 2.28 11.58
N PRO A 311 21.67 1.13 12.23
CA PRO A 311 22.48 0.04 11.64
C PRO A 311 21.89 -0.61 10.39
N LEU A 312 20.60 -0.40 10.13
CA LEU A 312 19.92 -0.85 8.91
C LEU A 312 20.54 -0.25 7.65
N TRP A 313 21.08 0.98 7.70
CA TRP A 313 21.75 1.60 6.54
C TRP A 313 22.98 0.80 6.07
N ASP A 314 23.66 0.13 7.00
CA ASP A 314 24.87 -0.66 6.74
C ASP A 314 24.59 -2.16 6.59
N ALA A 315 23.32 -2.58 6.67
CA ALA A 315 22.96 -3.98 6.50
C ALA A 315 23.26 -4.43 5.06
N PRO A 316 23.75 -5.67 4.86
CA PRO A 316 24.12 -6.13 3.52
C PRO A 316 22.88 -6.30 2.64
N ASN A 317 23.01 -5.95 1.35
CA ASN A 317 22.01 -6.17 0.30
C ASN A 317 20.60 -5.61 0.63
N VAL A 318 20.52 -4.52 1.39
CA VAL A 318 19.26 -3.82 1.66
C VAL A 318 19.08 -2.61 0.74
N GLN A 319 17.89 -2.43 0.20
CA GLN A 319 17.45 -1.20 -0.48
C GLN A 319 16.41 -0.50 0.40
N ILE A 320 16.61 0.79 0.66
CA ILE A 320 15.75 1.58 1.54
C ILE A 320 15.25 2.79 0.76
N SER A 321 13.94 3.03 0.77
CA SER A 321 13.34 4.29 0.32
C SER A 321 12.49 4.92 1.42
N PRO A 322 12.36 6.25 1.43
CA PRO A 322 11.75 6.98 2.54
C PRO A 322 10.21 7.02 2.44
N HIS A 323 9.54 5.86 2.35
CA HIS A 323 8.08 5.75 2.30
C HIS A 323 7.47 6.48 1.09
N VAL A 324 8.00 6.16 -0.11
CA VAL A 324 7.68 6.84 -1.37
C VAL A 324 7.31 5.88 -2.51
N SER A 325 7.19 4.57 -2.27
CA SER A 325 6.84 3.59 -3.30
C SER A 325 5.50 3.87 -4.00
N SER A 326 4.63 4.66 -3.38
CA SER A 326 3.33 5.04 -3.91
C SER A 326 3.27 6.43 -4.56
N SER A 327 4.38 7.17 -4.51
CA SER A 327 4.47 8.55 -4.99
C SER A 327 4.40 8.61 -6.52
N GLY A 328 3.61 9.54 -7.04
CA GLY A 328 3.46 9.78 -8.47
C GLY A 328 2.50 10.94 -8.74
N VAL A 329 2.59 11.55 -9.92
CA VAL A 329 1.71 12.67 -10.31
C VAL A 329 0.26 12.22 -10.49
N GLU A 330 0.04 10.94 -10.75
CA GLU A 330 -1.27 10.32 -10.95
C GLU A 330 -2.02 10.08 -9.64
N TYR A 331 -1.35 10.14 -8.48
CA TYR A 331 -1.92 9.78 -7.19
C TYR A 331 -3.14 10.65 -6.85
N PHE A 332 -2.97 11.97 -6.81
CA PHE A 332 -4.04 12.86 -6.42
C PHE A 332 -5.24 12.84 -7.40
N PRO A 333 -5.03 12.89 -8.74
CA PRO A 333 -6.13 12.72 -9.71
C PRO A 333 -6.92 11.41 -9.56
N ARG A 334 -6.25 10.28 -9.31
CA ARG A 334 -6.89 8.96 -9.12
C ARG A 334 -7.68 8.87 -7.82
N SER A 335 -7.18 9.49 -6.74
CA SER A 335 -7.94 9.58 -5.49
C SER A 335 -9.26 10.35 -5.71
N LEU A 336 -9.21 11.44 -6.47
CA LEU A 336 -10.42 12.18 -6.84
C LEU A 336 -11.37 11.40 -7.75
N ASP A 337 -10.91 10.40 -8.50
CA ASP A 337 -11.80 9.49 -9.24
C ASP A 337 -12.63 8.62 -8.30
N ILE A 338 -12.06 8.17 -7.17
CA ILE A 338 -12.82 7.46 -6.13
C ILE A 338 -13.86 8.39 -5.52
N VAL A 339 -13.48 9.63 -5.19
CA VAL A 339 -14.41 10.63 -4.64
C VAL A 339 -15.56 10.87 -5.62
N LYS A 340 -15.28 11.05 -6.90
CA LYS A 340 -16.29 11.22 -7.95
C LYS A 340 -17.24 10.02 -8.03
N GLU A 341 -16.71 8.81 -8.00
CA GLU A 341 -17.51 7.60 -8.02
C GLU A 341 -18.38 7.47 -6.77
N ASN A 342 -17.84 7.77 -5.58
CA ASN A 342 -18.60 7.75 -4.32
C ASN A 342 -19.70 8.80 -4.27
N VAL A 343 -19.47 10.02 -4.78
CA VAL A 343 -20.54 11.03 -4.96
C VAL A 343 -21.63 10.49 -5.89
N GLY A 344 -21.26 9.80 -6.97
CA GLY A 344 -22.20 9.13 -7.86
C GLY A 344 -23.00 8.02 -7.16
N ARG A 345 -22.34 7.17 -6.38
CA ARG A 345 -22.95 6.07 -5.61
C ARG A 345 -23.99 6.55 -4.62
N ILE A 346 -23.71 7.64 -3.89
CA ILE A 346 -24.68 8.26 -2.98
C ILE A 346 -25.95 8.64 -3.73
N LYS A 347 -25.83 9.28 -4.89
CA LYS A 347 -26.99 9.69 -5.71
C LYS A 347 -27.80 8.50 -6.22
N ARG A 348 -27.17 7.34 -6.39
CA ARG A 348 -27.80 6.09 -6.83
C ARG A 348 -28.26 5.19 -5.67
N GLY A 349 -27.97 5.54 -4.42
CA GLY A 349 -28.25 4.69 -3.26
C GLY A 349 -27.37 3.44 -3.16
N GLU A 350 -26.18 3.47 -3.77
CA GLU A 350 -25.22 2.36 -3.78
C GLU A 350 -24.22 2.44 -2.61
N GLU A 351 -23.65 1.31 -2.22
CA GLU A 351 -22.55 1.28 -1.24
C GLU A 351 -21.31 2.01 -1.78
N LEU A 352 -20.66 2.79 -0.92
CA LEU A 352 -19.43 3.50 -1.26
C LEU A 352 -18.26 2.52 -1.45
N LEU A 353 -17.32 2.89 -2.30
CA LEU A 353 -16.03 2.23 -2.43
C LEU A 353 -15.14 2.55 -1.23
N ASN A 354 -14.32 1.57 -0.86
CA ASN A 354 -13.22 1.71 0.10
C ASN A 354 -13.66 2.23 1.48
N VAL A 355 -14.85 1.85 1.94
CA VAL A 355 -15.33 2.23 3.27
C VAL A 355 -14.51 1.53 4.34
N TYR A 356 -13.98 2.31 5.28
CA TYR A 356 -13.32 1.82 6.49
C TYR A 356 -14.29 1.01 7.34
N LYS A 357 -13.90 -0.22 7.69
CA LYS A 357 -14.74 -1.10 8.51
C LYS A 357 -14.36 -0.95 9.99
N ARG A 358 -15.12 -0.11 10.71
CA ARG A 358 -15.03 0.02 12.17
C ARG A 358 -15.03 -1.37 12.83
N GLY A 359 -14.11 -1.60 13.76
CA GLY A 359 -13.90 -2.90 14.43
C GLY A 359 -12.91 -3.85 13.73
N LYS A 360 -12.67 -3.70 12.41
CA LYS A 360 -11.60 -4.46 11.71
C LYS A 360 -10.27 -3.72 11.64
N GLY A 361 -10.29 -2.40 11.81
CA GLY A 361 -9.09 -1.57 11.80
C GLY A 361 -8.57 -1.20 10.41
N TYR A 362 -9.28 -1.57 9.34
CA TYR A 362 -8.96 -1.22 7.95
C TYR A 362 -10.18 -1.31 7.02
#